data_AF-A0AAV7C9J4-F1
#
_entry.id   AF-A0AAV7C9J4-F1
#
_cell.length_a   1.000
_cell.length_b   1.000
_cell.length_c   1.000
_cell.angle_alpha   90.00
_cell.angle_beta   90.00
_cell.angle_gamma   90.00
#
_symmetry.space_group_name_H-M   'P 1'
#
loop_
_entity.id
_entity.type
_entity.pdbx_description
1 polymer ?
#
loop_
_entity_poly.entity_id
_entity_poly.type
_entity_poly.pdbx_seq_one_letter_code
_entity_poly.pdbx_strand_id
1 'polypeptide(L)'
;MVLLYGVGRERDEARHQLRKLTKDLLKILNTNGSSESAEDGQRMRKPKQETFPSLESTFTRLQHLSYFDQHHVTSQISCNVLEQITSFASGTSYHLPLAHHVQFIFDLMEPALNINGLIDFAVQVTTETSLRRMLFLGEWRYRKAVLFQGSK
;
A
#
# COMPACT_ATOMS: atom_id res chain seq x y z
N MET A 1 20.52 -11.04 12.76
CA MET A 1 19.73 -11.86 11.81
C MET A 1 20.62 -12.31 10.65
N VAL A 2 21.35 -13.41 10.82
CA VAL A 2 22.30 -13.97 9.82
C VAL A 2 22.05 -15.47 9.56
N LEU A 3 21.27 -16.15 10.40
CA LEU A 3 21.16 -17.62 10.41
C LEU A 3 20.30 -18.24 9.28
N LEU A 4 19.40 -17.49 8.62
CA LEU A 4 18.47 -18.08 7.64
C LEU A 4 19.02 -18.16 6.20
N TYR A 5 20.00 -17.34 5.84
CA TYR A 5 20.50 -17.24 4.46
C TYR A 5 22.00 -17.53 4.30
N GLY A 6 22.64 -18.07 5.35
CA GLY A 6 24.08 -18.28 5.36
C GLY A 6 24.89 -16.99 5.20
N VAL A 7 26.12 -17.13 4.72
CA VAL A 7 27.05 -16.01 4.47
C VAL A 7 27.49 -16.00 3.00
N GLY A 8 27.81 -14.82 2.47
CA GLY A 8 28.27 -14.66 1.08
C GLY A 8 27.13 -14.52 0.08
N ARG A 9 27.28 -15.15 -1.09
CA ARG A 9 26.45 -14.91 -2.29
C ARG A 9 24.97 -15.23 -2.09
N GLU A 10 24.64 -16.33 -1.42
CA GLU A 10 23.24 -16.76 -1.19
C GLU A 10 22.47 -15.75 -0.36
N ARG A 11 23.10 -15.21 0.68
CA ARG A 11 22.53 -14.13 1.51
C ARG A 11 22.25 -12.88 0.70
N ASP A 12 23.16 -12.51 -0.19
CA ASP A 12 23.01 -11.31 -0.99
C ASP A 12 21.92 -11.49 -2.07
N GLU A 13 21.80 -12.70 -2.64
CA GLU A 13 20.72 -13.08 -3.55
C GLU A 13 19.35 -13.04 -2.86
N ALA A 14 19.21 -13.64 -1.68
CA ALA A 14 17.97 -13.62 -0.91
C ALA A 14 17.53 -12.17 -0.57
N ARG A 15 18.48 -11.32 -0.15
CA ARG A 15 18.22 -9.90 0.09
C ARG A 15 17.82 -9.16 -1.18
N HIS A 16 18.42 -9.50 -2.31
CA HIS A 16 18.07 -8.90 -3.59
C HIS A 16 16.63 -9.27 -3.99
N GLN A 17 16.26 -10.54 -3.86
CA GLN A 17 14.91 -11.04 -4.13
C GLN A 17 13.87 -10.35 -3.24
N LEU A 18 14.14 -10.22 -1.93
CA LEU A 18 13.28 -9.53 -0.98
C LEU A 18 13.04 -8.07 -1.39
N ARG A 19 14.12 -7.32 -1.64
CA ARG A 19 14.05 -5.91 -2.05
C ARG A 19 13.31 -5.73 -3.38
N LYS A 20 13.51 -6.66 -4.32
CA LYS A 20 12.83 -6.62 -5.62
C LYS A 20 11.34 -6.84 -5.44
N LEU A 21 10.95 -7.84 -4.66
CA LEU A 21 9.55 -8.16 -4.41
C LEU A 21 8.82 -7.01 -3.69
N THR A 22 9.43 -6.42 -2.65
CA THR A 22 8.87 -5.23 -1.99
C THR A 22 8.66 -4.09 -2.99
N LYS A 23 9.66 -3.79 -3.84
CA LYS A 23 9.54 -2.71 -4.83
C LYS A 23 8.43 -2.96 -5.84
N ASP A 24 8.29 -4.20 -6.31
CA ASP A 24 7.25 -4.57 -7.26
C ASP A 24 5.85 -4.40 -6.65
N LEU A 25 5.67 -4.82 -5.39
CA LEU A 25 4.39 -4.62 -4.68
C LEU A 25 4.08 -3.14 -4.43
N LEU A 26 5.08 -2.36 -4.02
CA LEU A 26 4.91 -0.91 -3.86
C LEU A 26 4.58 -0.22 -5.18
N LYS A 27 5.15 -0.66 -6.31
CA LYS A 27 4.78 -0.13 -7.64
C LYS A 27 3.31 -0.38 -7.95
N ILE A 28 2.81 -1.60 -7.71
CA ILE A 28 1.40 -1.94 -7.94
C ILE A 28 0.50 -1.04 -7.09
N LEU A 29 0.80 -0.91 -5.79
CA LEU A 29 -0.03 -0.16 -4.84
C LEU A 29 0.01 1.35 -5.05
N ASN A 30 1.11 1.87 -5.62
CA ASN A 30 1.28 3.30 -5.91
C ASN A 30 0.89 3.66 -7.35
N THR A 31 0.61 2.68 -8.21
CA THR A 31 -0.01 2.95 -9.50
C THR A 31 -1.49 3.21 -9.25
N ASN A 32 -1.79 4.49 -9.04
CA ASN A 32 -3.14 5.04 -9.14
C ASN A 32 -3.67 4.61 -10.51
N GLY A 33 -4.92 4.15 -10.64
CA GLY A 33 -5.55 3.67 -11.89
C GLY A 33 -5.61 4.65 -13.08
N SER A 34 -4.74 5.65 -13.14
CA SER A 34 -4.48 6.53 -14.28
C SER A 34 -3.30 5.98 -15.09
N SER A 35 -3.54 4.91 -15.86
CA SER A 35 -2.68 4.57 -17.01
C SER A 35 -3.56 4.16 -18.19
N GLU A 36 -4.42 5.08 -18.59
CA GLU A 36 -4.82 5.21 -19.99
C GLU A 36 -4.12 6.49 -20.49
N SER A 37 -3.42 6.39 -21.62
CA SER A 37 -2.64 7.45 -22.29
C SER A 37 -1.23 7.73 -21.75
N ALA A 38 -0.30 6.85 -22.13
CA ALA A 38 1.05 7.28 -22.51
C ALA A 38 1.55 6.42 -23.67
N GLU A 39 0.74 6.31 -24.72
CA GLU A 39 1.25 6.10 -26.07
C GLU A 39 1.60 7.48 -26.64
N ASP A 40 2.89 7.84 -26.65
CA ASP A 40 3.55 8.30 -27.87
C ASP A 40 5.08 8.44 -27.65
N GLY A 41 5.84 8.12 -28.68
CA GLY A 41 7.01 8.93 -29.00
C GLY A 41 8.39 8.58 -28.42
N GLN A 42 9.08 7.70 -29.14
CA GLN A 42 10.49 7.83 -29.56
C GLN A 42 11.65 7.27 -28.69
N ARG A 43 12.22 6.23 -29.32
CA ARG A 43 13.66 6.01 -29.62
C ARG A 43 14.58 5.51 -28.51
N MET A 44 14.75 4.18 -28.60
CA MET A 44 16.03 3.51 -28.81
C MET A 44 17.04 3.56 -27.65
N ARG A 45 16.90 2.55 -26.77
CA ARG A 45 17.98 1.73 -26.19
C ARG A 45 17.30 0.56 -25.49
N LYS A 46 17.46 -0.68 -25.97
CA LYS A 46 16.85 -1.89 -25.39
C LYS A 46 17.02 -1.90 -23.86
N PRO A 47 15.97 -1.71 -23.05
CA PRO A 47 15.96 -2.26 -21.70
C PRO A 47 15.34 -3.66 -21.81
N LYS A 48 15.75 -4.59 -20.94
CA LYS A 48 14.93 -5.78 -20.69
C LYS A 48 13.51 -5.29 -20.48
N GLN A 49 12.55 -5.78 -21.26
CA GLN A 49 11.14 -5.49 -21.11
C GLN A 49 10.75 -5.97 -19.71
N GLU A 50 10.88 -5.09 -18.70
CA GLU A 50 10.38 -5.35 -17.36
C GLU A 50 8.86 -5.24 -17.48
N THR A 51 8.25 -6.37 -17.82
CA THR A 51 6.81 -6.55 -17.75
C THR A 51 6.33 -6.03 -16.41
N PHE A 52 5.34 -5.14 -16.43
CA PHE A 52 4.76 -4.58 -15.22
C PHE A 52 4.39 -5.73 -14.26
N PRO A 53 4.78 -5.67 -12.98
CA PRO A 53 4.52 -6.76 -12.06
C PRO A 53 3.01 -6.95 -11.90
N SER A 54 2.53 -8.19 -12.11
CA SER A 54 1.13 -8.55 -11.89
C SER A 54 0.86 -8.81 -10.41
N LEU A 55 -0.32 -8.46 -9.93
CA LEU A 55 -0.76 -8.71 -8.57
C LEU A 55 -0.69 -10.21 -8.22
N GLU A 56 -1.13 -11.08 -9.13
CA GLU A 56 -1.07 -12.53 -8.97
C GLU A 56 0.38 -13.07 -8.90
N SER A 57 1.27 -12.56 -9.76
CA SER A 57 2.66 -13.02 -9.78
C SER A 57 3.44 -12.52 -8.57
N THR A 58 3.17 -11.31 -8.08
CA THR A 58 3.74 -10.81 -6.84
C THR A 58 3.25 -11.56 -5.61
N PHE A 59 1.95 -11.88 -5.54
CA PHE A 59 1.35 -12.69 -4.48
C PHE A 59 1.97 -14.10 -4.44
N THR A 60 2.04 -14.76 -5.59
CA THR A 60 2.65 -16.09 -5.70
C THR A 60 4.10 -16.07 -5.23
N ARG A 61 4.90 -15.09 -5.67
CA ARG A 61 6.31 -14.97 -5.24
C ARG A 61 6.44 -14.70 -3.73
N LEU A 62 5.51 -13.96 -3.12
CA LEU A 62 5.49 -13.75 -1.68
C LEU A 62 5.32 -15.08 -0.95
N GLN A 63 4.36 -15.92 -1.38
CA GLN A 63 4.09 -17.22 -0.75
C GLN A 63 5.29 -18.19 -0.80
N HIS A 64 6.22 -18.00 -1.74
CA HIS A 64 7.44 -18.79 -1.84
C HIS A 64 8.57 -18.31 -0.91
N LEU A 65 8.43 -17.15 -0.25
CA LEU A 65 9.40 -16.67 0.74
C LEU A 65 9.25 -17.42 2.08
N SER A 66 10.26 -17.31 2.94
CA SER A 66 10.13 -17.76 4.33
C SER A 66 9.08 -16.93 5.08
N TYR A 67 8.40 -17.50 6.08
CA TYR A 67 7.42 -16.76 6.89
C TYR A 67 7.99 -15.46 7.49
N PHE A 68 9.27 -15.47 7.88
CA PHE A 68 9.95 -14.28 8.39
C PHE A 68 10.02 -13.16 7.34
N ASP A 69 10.38 -13.51 6.11
CA ASP A 69 10.48 -12.55 5.01
C ASP A 69 9.11 -12.11 4.51
N GLN A 70 8.12 -13.02 4.47
CA GLN A 70 6.73 -12.69 4.19
C GLN A 70 6.21 -11.64 5.20
N HIS A 71 6.45 -11.89 6.50
CA HIS A 71 6.08 -10.96 7.56
C HIS A 71 6.78 -9.61 7.41
N HIS A 72 8.07 -9.60 7.08
CA HIS A 72 8.83 -8.37 6.86
C HIS A 72 8.28 -7.54 5.70
N VAL A 73 8.05 -8.18 4.54
CA VAL A 73 7.52 -7.52 3.34
C VAL A 73 6.13 -6.96 3.59
N THR A 74 5.23 -7.77 4.15
CA THR A 74 3.84 -7.37 4.39
C THR A 74 3.76 -6.22 5.38
N SER A 75 4.56 -6.24 6.45
CA SER A 75 4.64 -5.13 7.41
C SER A 75 5.11 -3.83 6.76
N GLN A 76 6.12 -3.90 5.89
CA GLN A 76 6.63 -2.71 5.21
C GLN A 76 5.59 -2.10 4.28
N ILE A 77 4.89 -2.93 3.53
CA ILE A 77 3.91 -2.48 2.55
C ILE A 77 2.67 -1.93 3.23
N SER A 78 2.20 -2.57 4.30
CA SER A 78 1.05 -2.07 5.06
C SER A 78 1.33 -0.72 5.70
N CYS A 79 2.55 -0.51 6.23
CA CYS A 79 2.98 0.81 6.71
C CYS A 79 2.91 1.87 5.62
N ASN A 80 3.33 1.56 4.39
CA ASN A 80 3.27 2.53 3.29
C ASN A 80 1.83 2.89 2.91
N VAL A 81 0.92 1.91 2.82
CA VAL A 81 -0.50 2.17 2.53
C VAL A 81 -1.13 2.99 3.66
N LEU A 82 -0.80 2.68 4.90
CA LEU A 82 -1.27 3.41 6.05
C LEU A 82 -0.75 4.86 6.08
N GLU A 83 0.53 5.08 5.77
CA GLU A 83 1.09 6.42 5.61
C GLU A 83 0.35 7.24 4.55
N GLN A 84 -0.07 6.60 3.44
CA GLN A 84 -0.89 7.29 2.43
C GLN A 84 -2.27 7.67 2.98
N ILE A 85 -2.91 6.79 3.74
CA ILE A 85 -4.20 7.08 4.41
C ILE A 85 -4.03 8.24 5.40
N THR A 86 -3.00 8.20 6.24
CA THR A 86 -2.72 9.26 7.23
C THR A 86 -2.32 10.57 6.56
N SER A 87 -1.55 10.52 5.47
CA SER A 87 -1.18 11.72 4.70
C SER A 87 -2.40 12.35 4.05
N PHE A 88 -3.32 11.52 3.55
CA PHE A 88 -4.60 11.98 3.03
C PHE A 88 -5.49 12.57 4.14
N ALA A 89 -5.57 11.91 5.30
CA ALA A 89 -6.37 12.37 6.43
C ALA A 89 -5.87 13.69 7.02
N SER A 90 -4.56 13.89 7.05
CA SER A 90 -3.92 15.14 7.48
C SER A 90 -4.00 16.27 6.45
N GLY A 91 -4.51 16.00 5.23
CA GLY A 91 -4.58 16.98 4.15
C GLY A 91 -3.23 17.27 3.49
N THR A 92 -2.19 16.49 3.77
CA THR A 92 -0.85 16.62 3.17
C THR A 92 -0.74 15.89 1.82
N SER A 93 -1.68 15.00 1.51
CA SER A 93 -1.83 14.32 0.22
C SER A 93 -3.27 14.35 -0.27
N TYR A 94 -3.46 14.44 -1.58
CA TYR A 94 -4.78 14.33 -2.23
C TYR A 94 -5.10 12.92 -2.72
N HIS A 95 -4.17 11.97 -2.55
CA HIS A 95 -4.32 10.61 -3.04
C HIS A 95 -4.66 9.65 -1.91
N LEU A 96 -5.86 9.07 -1.99
CA LEU A 96 -6.30 7.98 -1.11
C LEU A 96 -6.05 6.64 -1.83
N PRO A 97 -5.51 5.60 -1.14
CA PRO A 97 -5.39 4.27 -1.71
C PRO A 97 -6.74 3.70 -2.15
N LEU A 98 -6.74 2.95 -3.26
CA LEU A 98 -7.94 2.30 -3.78
C LEU A 98 -8.39 1.17 -2.85
N ALA A 99 -9.70 0.90 -2.79
CA ALA A 99 -10.24 -0.14 -1.91
C ALA A 99 -9.64 -1.54 -2.19
N HIS A 100 -9.35 -1.85 -3.46
CA HIS A 100 -8.71 -3.11 -3.83
C HIS A 100 -7.24 -3.20 -3.39
N HIS A 101 -6.54 -2.07 -3.22
CA HIS A 101 -5.21 -2.05 -2.61
C HIS A 101 -5.28 -2.43 -1.14
N VAL A 102 -6.26 -1.89 -0.41
CA VAL A 102 -6.51 -2.23 1.00
C VAL A 102 -6.88 -3.71 1.14
N GLN A 103 -7.79 -4.22 0.31
CA GLN A 103 -8.12 -5.65 0.28
C GLN A 103 -6.89 -6.52 0.02
N PHE A 104 -6.05 -6.14 -0.94
CA PHE A 104 -4.84 -6.88 -1.25
C PHE A 104 -3.86 -6.94 -0.07
N ILE A 105 -3.79 -5.89 0.78
CA ILE A 105 -3.00 -5.96 2.02
C ILE A 105 -3.53 -7.05 2.97
N PHE A 106 -4.85 -7.16 3.14
CA PHE A 106 -5.45 -8.23 3.95
C PHE A 106 -5.07 -9.60 3.39
N ASP A 107 -5.19 -9.78 2.07
CA ASP A 107 -4.88 -11.05 1.40
C ASP A 107 -3.39 -11.42 1.55
N LEU A 108 -2.48 -10.44 1.53
CA LEU A 108 -1.04 -10.69 1.71
C LEU A 108 -0.67 -11.04 3.15
N MET A 109 -1.36 -10.49 4.15
CA MET A 109 -1.06 -10.70 5.56
C MET A 109 -1.48 -12.09 6.08
N GLU A 110 -2.49 -12.71 5.46
CA GLU A 110 -2.96 -14.05 5.80
C GLU A 110 -1.85 -15.12 5.65
N PRO A 111 -1.22 -15.31 4.48
CA PRO A 111 -0.14 -16.29 4.33
C PRO A 111 1.11 -15.89 5.15
N ALA A 112 1.33 -14.60 5.38
CA ALA A 112 2.45 -14.08 6.16
C ALA A 112 2.30 -14.26 7.68
N LEU A 113 1.14 -14.77 8.16
CA LEU A 113 0.79 -14.89 9.58
C LEU A 113 0.98 -13.57 10.35
N ASN A 114 0.77 -12.43 9.68
CA ASN A 114 1.01 -11.11 10.25
C ASN A 114 -0.22 -10.61 11.03
N ILE A 115 -0.61 -11.36 12.05
CA ILE A 115 -1.87 -11.13 12.79
C ILE A 115 -1.87 -9.79 13.51
N ASN A 116 -0.78 -9.43 14.19
CA ASN A 116 -0.69 -8.15 14.90
C ASN A 116 -0.75 -6.98 13.92
N GLY A 117 0.03 -7.04 12.83
CA GLY A 117 0.01 -6.03 11.78
C GLY A 117 -1.36 -5.89 11.14
N LEU A 118 -2.08 -7.00 10.95
CA LEU A 118 -3.45 -7.02 10.43
C LEU A 118 -4.42 -6.28 11.34
N ILE A 119 -4.37 -6.55 12.63
CA ILE A 119 -5.23 -5.92 13.63
C ILE A 119 -4.94 -4.42 13.69
N ASP A 120 -3.66 -4.04 13.81
CA ASP A 120 -3.27 -2.64 13.89
C ASP A 120 -3.66 -1.86 12.62
N PHE A 121 -3.48 -2.49 11.45
CA PHE A 121 -3.88 -1.91 10.17
C PHE A 121 -5.39 -1.73 10.08
N ALA A 122 -6.18 -2.76 10.43
CA ALA A 122 -7.64 -2.70 10.41
C ALA A 122 -8.19 -1.62 11.37
N VAL A 123 -7.62 -1.51 12.56
CA VAL A 123 -7.98 -0.48 13.55
C VAL A 123 -7.74 0.91 12.97
N GLN A 124 -6.57 1.15 12.37
CA GLN A 124 -6.24 2.48 11.84
C GLN A 124 -7.12 2.84 10.63
N VAL A 125 -7.32 1.92 9.69
CA VAL A 125 -8.24 2.13 8.55
C VAL A 125 -9.65 2.47 9.05
N THR A 126 -10.13 1.79 10.10
CA THR A 126 -11.46 2.03 10.68
C THR A 126 -11.53 3.37 11.42
N THR A 127 -10.47 3.74 12.13
CA THR A 127 -10.39 4.98 12.91
C THR A 127 -10.40 6.20 12.00
N GLU A 128 -9.56 6.21 10.97
CA GLU A 128 -9.46 7.32 10.02
C GLU A 128 -10.76 7.51 9.22
N THR A 129 -11.40 6.41 8.80
CA THR A 129 -12.68 6.48 8.08
C THR A 129 -13.84 6.96 8.96
N SER A 130 -13.84 6.59 10.25
CA SER A 130 -14.87 6.99 11.22
C SER A 130 -14.74 8.44 11.66
N LEU A 131 -13.52 8.89 11.97
CA LEU A 131 -13.24 10.28 12.34
C LEU A 131 -13.63 11.25 11.23
N ARG A 132 -13.38 10.90 9.97
CA ARG A 132 -13.78 11.73 8.83
C ARG A 132 -15.29 11.80 8.65
N ARG A 133 -16.04 10.70 8.85
CA ARG A 133 -17.52 10.76 8.86
C ARG A 133 -18.03 11.73 9.92
N MET A 134 -17.42 11.73 11.11
CA MET A 134 -17.78 12.64 12.19
C MET A 134 -17.39 14.10 11.91
N LEU A 135 -16.18 14.37 11.39
CA LEU A 135 -15.76 15.72 11.00
C LEU A 135 -16.61 16.27 9.86
N PHE A 136 -16.93 15.45 8.85
CA PHE A 136 -17.79 15.86 7.74
C PHE A 136 -19.22 16.14 8.19
N LEU A 137 -19.79 15.33 9.09
CA LEU A 137 -21.08 15.64 9.72
C LEU A 137 -21.01 16.91 10.56
N GLY A 138 -19.93 17.13 11.31
CA GLY A 138 -19.70 18.32 12.12
C GLY A 138 -19.66 19.59 11.27
N GLU A 139 -18.83 19.59 10.22
CA GLU A 139 -18.72 20.69 9.25
C GLU A 139 -20.04 20.96 8.51
N TRP A 140 -20.74 19.90 8.08
CA TRP A 140 -22.03 20.03 7.40
C TRP A 140 -23.09 20.63 8.34
N ARG A 141 -23.14 20.17 9.60
CA ARG A 141 -24.03 20.73 10.62
C ARG A 141 -23.69 22.20 10.92
N TYR A 142 -22.42 22.55 11.00
CA TYR A 142 -21.96 23.93 11.22
C TYR A 142 -22.35 24.84 10.05
N ARG A 143 -22.06 24.44 8.81
CA ARG A 143 -22.44 25.20 7.61
C ARG A 143 -23.95 25.38 7.49
N LYS A 144 -24.74 24.36 7.83
CA LYS A 144 -26.20 24.46 7.88
C LYS A 144 -26.65 25.45 8.96
N ALA A 145 -26.05 25.43 10.15
CA ALA A 145 -26.41 26.38 11.22
C ALA A 145 -26.13 27.84 10.83
N VAL A 146 -24.98 28.12 10.19
CA VAL A 146 -24.62 29.46 9.72
C VAL A 146 -25.56 29.95 8.60
N LEU A 147 -25.89 29.09 7.63
CA LEU A 147 -26.81 29.45 6.54
C LEU A 147 -28.24 29.74 7.03
N PHE A 148 -28.69 29.07 8.10
CA PHE A 148 -30.02 29.31 8.67
C PHE A 148 -30.08 30.51 9.64
N GLN A 149 -28.94 30.99 10.16
CA GLN A 149 -28.89 32.20 11.00
C GLN A 149 -28.76 33.51 10.21
N GLY A 150 -28.28 33.48 8.97
CA GLY A 150 -28.10 34.68 8.12
C GLY A 150 -29.33 35.13 7.33
N SER A 151 -30.51 34.55 7.56
CA SER A 151 -31.73 34.80 6.78
C SER A 151 -32.83 35.54 7.55
N LYS A 152 -32.45 36.48 8.43
CA LYS A 152 -33.37 37.40 9.13
C LYS A 152 -33.06 38.85 8.79
#